data_AF-A0AAN1GRQ7-F1
#
_entry.id   AF-A0AAN1GRQ7-F1
#
_cell.length_a   1.000
_cell.length_b   1.000
_cell.length_c   1.000
_cell.angle_alpha   90.00
_cell.angle_beta   90.00
_cell.angle_gamma   90.00
#
_symmetry.space_group_name_H-M   'P 1'
#
loop_
_entity.id
_entity.type
_entity.pdbx_description
1 polymer ?
#
loop_
_entity_poly.entity_id
_entity_poly.type
_entity_poly.pdbx_seq_one_letter_code
_entity_poly.pdbx_strand_id
1 'polypeptide(L)'
;MIFPIVLAGATEADIASSADMVPMHFEDAAGIQSRYQTVLSTVAAPEFHTPTVLSSDSFAAVARTQLEAAGLSGRLLLEPGATKTAAGVIAALHSLRASADSLVLILPADQDFDDPNQLQDALAQGVQAAQQGDIVMLGVQTDRACRSHGYIECAQRLTAETATPVSTFLDQRSPAFDGWREQPAAKLWNTGIYLARLDTLLAAYKKHAARILMPGKTAVARGHQVDDILTLDPENYRRARGSSFENAVLRHLDGLSVVELDAGWDELDAWQVEPEVVSDAVWEAWLSGSVSGEAGWCKTLPHRRRAPAERPATTMRESSDAATLASWYSDQLRDGASPAAASQSTTETWGHSETLDMGAQHIVKHLTVLPGQSLPLSVATLGTHWRVVEGSAMIASQERVQMVWRDQSLTSGGEIQQIDNIGIRPLHLIEVAPARSIRMAERRVLSGVA
;
A
#
# COMPACT_ATOMS: atom_id res chain seq x y z
N MET A 1 12.25 -4.65 24.89
CA MET A 1 11.59 -3.38 24.56
C MET A 1 12.15 -2.86 23.24
N ILE A 2 11.30 -2.40 22.34
CA ILE A 2 11.65 -1.92 20.99
C ILE A 2 11.23 -0.46 20.86
N PHE A 3 12.05 0.41 20.26
CA PHE A 3 11.71 1.80 19.99
C PHE A 3 11.03 1.96 18.62
N PRO A 4 9.73 2.32 18.55
CA PRO A 4 9.06 2.57 17.27
C PRO A 4 9.47 3.93 16.69
N ILE A 5 9.73 3.96 15.40
CA ILE A 5 9.92 5.16 14.56
C ILE A 5 8.84 5.12 13.49
N VAL A 6 7.73 5.81 13.73
CA VAL A 6 6.58 5.89 12.81
C VAL A 6 6.86 6.96 11.78
N LEU A 7 6.88 6.59 10.50
CA LEU A 7 7.13 7.48 9.37
C LEU A 7 5.80 8.05 8.86
N ALA A 8 5.40 9.21 9.39
CA ALA A 8 4.19 9.94 9.05
C ALA A 8 4.47 11.23 8.23
N GLY A 9 5.58 11.24 7.49
CA GLY A 9 5.89 12.28 6.50
C GLY A 9 5.08 12.08 5.22
N ALA A 10 4.83 13.17 4.46
CA ALA A 10 4.22 13.06 3.14
C ALA A 10 5.10 12.20 2.22
N THR A 11 4.52 11.16 1.64
CA THR A 11 5.21 10.22 0.75
C THR A 11 5.28 10.72 -0.69
N GLU A 12 4.58 11.82 -1.01
CA GLU A 12 4.44 12.31 -2.37
C GLU A 12 4.76 13.81 -2.45
N ALA A 13 5.70 14.14 -3.34
CA ALA A 13 6.36 15.43 -3.46
C ALA A 13 5.41 16.61 -3.74
N ASP A 14 4.18 16.35 -4.19
CA ASP A 14 3.21 17.37 -4.62
C ASP A 14 2.28 17.90 -3.50
N ILE A 15 2.21 17.23 -2.35
CA ILE A 15 1.27 17.59 -1.27
C ILE A 15 1.67 18.90 -0.55
N ALA A 16 2.96 19.26 -0.54
CA ALA A 16 3.48 20.38 0.26
C ALA A 16 3.03 21.79 -0.20
N SER A 17 2.20 21.91 -1.24
CA SER A 17 1.84 23.19 -1.88
C SER A 17 0.41 23.69 -1.62
N SER A 18 -0.43 22.92 -0.92
CA SER A 18 -1.83 23.28 -0.68
C SER A 18 -2.16 23.27 0.81
N ALA A 19 -2.69 24.39 1.31
CA ALA A 19 -2.95 24.62 2.74
C ALA A 19 -4.17 23.85 3.29
N ASP A 20 -5.00 23.26 2.42
CA ASP A 20 -6.29 22.65 2.79
C ASP A 20 -6.30 21.11 2.68
N MET A 21 -5.13 20.45 2.60
CA MET A 21 -5.01 19.04 2.22
C MET A 21 -4.23 18.18 3.24
N VAL A 22 -4.83 17.09 3.73
CA VAL A 22 -4.28 16.09 4.66
C VAL A 22 -3.82 14.80 3.95
N PRO A 23 -2.60 14.28 4.19
CA PRO A 23 -2.10 13.01 3.65
C PRO A 23 -2.96 11.78 3.97
N MET A 24 -2.93 10.78 3.08
CA MET A 24 -3.70 9.52 3.18
C MET A 24 -3.67 8.86 4.55
N HIS A 25 -2.50 8.75 5.17
CA HIS A 25 -2.37 8.09 6.48
C HIS A 25 -3.04 8.84 7.63
N PHE A 26 -3.34 10.12 7.47
CA PHE A 26 -4.06 10.93 8.44
C PHE A 26 -5.56 11.05 8.13
N GLU A 27 -6.06 10.49 7.02
CA GLU A 27 -7.49 10.51 6.70
C GLU A 27 -8.28 9.68 7.71
N ASP A 28 -9.27 10.29 8.35
CA ASP A 28 -10.19 9.67 9.30
C ASP A 28 -11.66 10.01 8.96
N ALA A 29 -12.60 9.34 9.62
CA ALA A 29 -14.03 9.64 9.52
C ALA A 29 -14.75 9.33 10.85
N ALA A 30 -16.03 9.72 10.96
CA ALA A 30 -16.80 9.44 12.16
C ALA A 30 -16.88 7.93 12.44
N GLY A 31 -16.25 7.49 13.54
CA GLY A 31 -16.18 6.08 13.93
C GLY A 31 -15.11 5.26 13.19
N ILE A 32 -14.30 5.88 12.33
CA ILE A 32 -13.23 5.22 11.58
C ILE A 32 -11.91 5.92 11.91
N GLN A 33 -10.97 5.16 12.47
CA GLN A 33 -9.62 5.65 12.77
C GLN A 33 -8.79 5.78 11.49
N SER A 34 -7.83 6.71 11.48
CA SER A 34 -6.85 6.81 10.40
C SER A 34 -5.84 5.65 10.45
N ARG A 35 -5.17 5.38 9.32
CA ARG A 35 -4.06 4.39 9.29
C ARG A 35 -2.96 4.73 10.28
N TYR A 36 -2.66 6.02 10.42
CA TYR A 36 -1.73 6.49 11.44
C TYR A 36 -2.17 6.10 12.85
N GLN A 37 -3.46 6.25 13.18
CA GLN A 37 -4.00 5.83 14.48
C GLN A 37 -4.02 4.31 14.66
N THR A 38 -4.28 3.54 13.60
CA THR A 38 -4.19 2.07 13.61
C THR A 38 -2.75 1.65 13.93
N VAL A 39 -1.76 2.17 13.21
CA VAL A 39 -0.33 1.91 13.44
C VAL A 39 0.07 2.28 14.87
N LEU A 40 -0.35 3.45 15.35
CA LEU A 40 -0.11 3.89 16.72
C LEU A 40 -0.66 2.90 17.75
N SER A 41 -1.89 2.43 17.54
CA SER A 41 -2.53 1.46 18.43
C SER A 41 -1.77 0.14 18.47
N THR A 42 -1.27 -0.34 17.32
CA THR A 42 -0.44 -1.55 17.25
C THR A 42 0.87 -1.38 18.04
N VAL A 43 1.54 -0.23 17.93
CA VAL A 43 2.79 0.04 18.67
C VAL A 43 2.58 0.58 20.09
N ALA A 44 1.35 0.57 20.60
CA ALA A 44 1.02 0.86 22.00
C ALA A 44 1.26 -0.34 22.93
N ALA A 45 1.54 -1.52 22.37
CA ALA A 45 1.70 -2.75 23.11
C ALA A 45 2.92 -2.73 24.07
N PRO A 46 2.90 -3.49 25.19
CA PRO A 46 3.88 -3.38 26.28
C PRO A 46 5.35 -3.62 25.90
N GLU A 47 5.61 -4.31 24.80
CA GLU A 47 6.95 -4.57 24.26
C GLU A 47 7.58 -3.33 23.60
N PHE A 48 6.80 -2.29 23.33
CA PHE A 48 7.27 -1.06 22.71
C PHE A 48 7.53 0.04 23.74
N HIS A 49 8.55 0.84 23.46
CA HIS A 49 8.69 2.14 24.07
C HIS A 49 7.75 3.15 23.40
N THR A 50 7.57 4.29 24.07
CA THR A 50 6.95 5.49 23.51
C THR A 50 7.45 5.77 22.07
N PRO A 51 6.53 5.88 21.08
CA PRO A 51 6.93 6.03 19.68
C PRO A 51 7.58 7.39 19.41
N THR A 52 8.54 7.40 18.48
CA THR A 52 9.01 8.61 17.81
C THR A 52 8.29 8.73 16.47
N VAL A 53 7.49 9.77 16.31
CA VAL A 53 6.75 10.03 15.07
C VAL A 53 7.53 11.04 14.26
N LEU A 54 7.95 10.68 13.05
CA LEU A 54 8.51 11.60 12.08
C LEU A 54 7.38 12.16 11.20
N SER A 55 7.17 13.47 11.16
CA SER A 55 6.18 14.10 10.29
C SER A 55 6.70 15.40 9.70
N SER A 56 6.04 15.91 8.65
CA SER A 56 6.31 17.26 8.15
C SER A 56 5.87 18.28 9.20
N ASP A 57 6.62 19.38 9.31
CA ASP A 57 6.19 20.60 9.99
C ASP A 57 4.77 21.05 9.58
N SER A 58 4.41 20.96 8.30
CA SER A 58 3.06 21.26 7.79
C SER A 58 1.94 20.41 8.39
N PHE A 59 2.24 19.19 8.84
CA PHE A 59 1.26 18.24 9.39
C PHE A 59 1.42 18.03 10.91
N ALA A 60 2.19 18.89 11.58
CA ALA A 60 2.45 18.77 13.01
C ALA A 60 1.17 18.75 13.86
N ALA A 61 0.18 19.59 13.52
CA ALA A 61 -1.07 19.69 14.26
C ALA A 61 -1.89 18.40 14.17
N VAL A 62 -2.16 17.90 12.95
CA VAL A 62 -2.93 16.66 12.75
C VAL A 62 -2.23 15.45 13.34
N ALA A 63 -0.91 15.34 13.16
CA ALA A 63 -0.11 14.26 13.74
C ALA A 63 -0.21 14.25 15.26
N ARG A 64 -0.08 15.42 15.90
CA ARG A 64 -0.21 15.54 17.37
C ARG A 64 -1.62 15.21 17.84
N THR A 65 -2.65 15.76 17.20
CA THR A 65 -4.04 15.53 17.59
C THR A 65 -4.42 14.05 17.50
N GLN A 66 -4.04 13.37 16.41
CA GLN A 66 -4.33 11.94 16.25
C GLN A 66 -3.51 11.06 17.20
N LEU A 67 -2.26 11.43 17.51
CA LEU A 67 -1.44 10.77 18.53
C LEU A 67 -2.06 10.85 19.93
N GLU A 68 -2.51 12.05 20.32
CA GLU A 68 -3.18 12.28 21.60
C GLU A 68 -4.53 11.53 21.65
N ALA A 69 -5.29 11.51 20.55
CA ALA A 69 -6.54 10.76 20.43
C ALA A 69 -6.34 9.23 20.52
N ALA A 70 -5.18 8.71 20.12
CA ALA A 70 -4.80 7.31 20.33
C ALA A 70 -4.40 7.00 21.80
N GLY A 71 -4.41 8.01 22.69
CA GLY A 71 -4.07 7.86 24.10
C GLY A 71 -2.57 7.68 24.35
N LEU A 72 -1.73 7.94 23.35
CA LEU A 72 -0.29 7.79 23.45
C LEU A 72 0.39 9.11 23.77
N SER A 73 1.41 9.03 24.63
CA SER A 73 2.48 10.01 24.65
C SER A 73 3.51 9.61 23.58
N GLY A 74 4.13 10.58 22.92
CA GLY A 74 5.03 10.32 21.80
C GLY A 74 5.92 11.50 21.51
N ARG A 75 7.14 11.25 21.04
CA ARG A 75 8.02 12.31 20.56
C ARG A 75 7.67 12.62 19.11
N LEU A 76 7.35 13.87 18.80
CA LEU A 76 7.11 14.31 17.44
C LEU A 76 8.37 14.96 16.88
N LEU A 77 8.95 14.36 15.84
CA LEU A 77 10.09 14.87 15.11
C LEU A 77 9.60 15.53 13.82
N LEU A 78 9.72 16.86 13.74
CA LEU A 78 9.23 17.64 12.60
C LEU A 78 10.36 17.89 11.60
N GLU A 79 10.23 17.32 10.41
CA GLU A 79 11.10 17.62 9.27
C GLU A 79 10.55 18.80 8.44
N PRO A 80 11.44 19.66 7.92
CA PRO A 80 11.07 20.77 7.06
C PRO A 80 10.76 20.26 5.64
N GLY A 81 9.47 20.21 5.30
CA GLY A 81 8.96 19.50 4.13
C GLY A 81 9.11 17.98 4.24
N ALA A 82 8.53 17.22 3.31
CA ALA A 82 8.44 15.77 3.43
C ALA A 82 8.74 15.02 2.14
N THR A 83 10.02 14.66 1.93
CA THR A 83 10.44 13.88 0.74
C THR A 83 11.67 12.98 0.97
N LYS A 84 12.19 12.90 2.21
CA LYS A 84 13.54 12.36 2.45
C LYS A 84 13.57 11.31 3.56
N THR A 85 12.96 10.14 3.32
CA THR A 85 12.89 9.03 4.29
C THR A 85 14.25 8.68 4.91
N ALA A 86 15.32 8.62 4.11
CA ALA A 86 16.66 8.34 4.64
C ALA A 86 17.17 9.44 5.60
N ALA A 87 16.85 10.71 5.35
CA ALA A 87 17.26 11.83 6.20
C ALA A 87 16.43 11.87 7.50
N GLY A 88 15.14 11.57 7.39
CA GLY A 88 14.22 11.49 8.52
C GLY A 88 14.56 10.35 9.47
N VAL A 89 14.79 9.14 8.93
CA VAL A 89 15.20 7.97 9.74
C VAL A 89 16.50 8.25 10.49
N ILE A 90 17.54 8.79 9.85
CA ILE A 90 18.80 9.08 10.56
C ILE A 90 18.65 10.18 11.62
N ALA A 91 17.74 11.13 11.42
CA ALA A 91 17.41 12.13 12.43
C ALA A 91 16.71 11.47 13.63
N ALA A 92 15.73 10.60 13.40
CA ALA A 92 15.05 9.85 14.45
C ALA A 92 16.03 8.97 15.24
N LEU A 93 16.90 8.21 14.56
CA LEU A 93 17.96 7.41 15.19
C LEU A 93 18.89 8.28 16.07
N HIS A 94 19.28 9.47 15.60
CA HIS A 94 20.09 10.38 16.40
C HIS A 94 19.37 10.97 17.61
N SER A 95 18.04 11.12 17.55
CA SER A 95 17.23 11.53 18.70
C SER A 95 17.15 10.45 19.79
N LEU A 96 17.40 9.19 19.41
CA LEU A 96 17.40 8.01 20.29
C LEU A 96 18.81 7.53 20.68
N ARG A 97 19.87 8.30 20.36
CA ARG A 97 21.28 7.86 20.51
C ARG A 97 21.70 7.40 21.92
N ALA A 98 20.96 7.77 22.96
CA ALA A 98 21.22 7.33 24.33
C ALA A 98 20.93 5.82 24.53
N SER A 99 20.19 5.22 23.60
CA SER A 99 19.73 3.83 23.61
C SER A 99 20.38 3.03 22.48
N ALA A 100 21.70 3.20 22.28
CA ALA A 100 22.39 2.72 21.07
C ALA A 100 22.40 1.19 20.89
N ASP A 101 22.26 0.44 21.97
CA ASP A 101 22.17 -1.03 21.99
C ASP A 101 20.73 -1.55 21.86
N SER A 102 19.74 -0.66 21.78
CA SER A 102 18.33 -1.02 21.71
C SER A 102 17.87 -1.37 20.29
N LEU A 103 16.83 -2.18 20.22
CA LEU A 103 16.12 -2.47 18.97
C LEU A 103 15.23 -1.28 18.58
N VAL A 104 15.19 -1.00 17.30
CA VAL A 104 14.39 0.04 16.67
C VAL A 104 13.50 -0.61 15.61
N LEU A 105 12.23 -0.26 15.63
CA LEU A 105 11.25 -0.61 14.60
C LEU A 105 10.99 0.64 13.76
N ILE A 106 11.34 0.61 12.48
CA ILE A 106 10.97 1.65 11.51
C ILE A 106 9.71 1.14 10.80
N LEU A 107 8.64 1.91 10.80
CA LEU A 107 7.39 1.52 10.13
C LEU A 107 6.68 2.73 9.49
N PRO A 108 6.14 2.58 8.27
CA PRO A 108 5.30 3.60 7.66
C PRO A 108 3.99 3.83 8.44
N ALA A 109 3.46 5.05 8.39
CA ALA A 109 2.18 5.39 9.02
C ALA A 109 0.95 4.95 8.20
N ASP A 110 1.15 4.47 6.97
CA ASP A 110 0.10 4.06 6.03
C ASP A 110 -0.12 2.55 6.00
N GLN A 111 0.39 1.82 6.98
CA GLN A 111 0.21 0.37 7.09
C GLN A 111 -1.19 0.06 7.63
N ASP A 112 -1.70 -1.09 7.19
CA ASP A 112 -2.96 -1.66 7.63
C ASP A 112 -2.67 -2.98 8.34
N PHE A 113 -3.37 -3.23 9.44
CA PHE A 113 -3.25 -4.47 10.22
C PHE A 113 -4.65 -4.92 10.61
N ASP A 114 -5.08 -6.08 10.12
CA ASP A 114 -6.41 -6.63 10.45
C ASP A 114 -6.42 -7.23 11.86
N ASP A 115 -5.32 -7.86 12.28
CA ASP A 115 -5.11 -8.33 13.65
C ASP A 115 -4.00 -7.50 14.33
N PRO A 116 -4.27 -6.90 15.49
CA PRO A 116 -3.28 -6.10 16.22
C PRO A 116 -2.06 -6.90 16.70
N ASN A 117 -2.03 -8.24 16.58
CA ASN A 117 -0.90 -9.11 16.93
C ASN A 117 -0.04 -9.53 15.74
N GLN A 118 -0.48 -9.33 14.49
CA GLN A 118 0.28 -9.74 13.29
C GLN A 118 1.69 -9.17 13.28
N LEU A 119 1.84 -7.89 13.67
CA LEU A 119 3.13 -7.23 13.74
C LEU A 119 4.01 -7.88 14.82
N GLN A 120 3.48 -8.16 16.00
CA GLN A 120 4.17 -8.69 17.16
C GLN A 120 4.67 -10.11 16.88
N ASP A 121 3.85 -10.94 16.25
CA ASP A 121 4.20 -12.30 15.85
C ASP A 121 5.34 -12.29 14.83
N ALA A 122 5.29 -11.40 13.84
CA ALA A 122 6.38 -11.24 12.88
C ALA A 122 7.66 -10.70 13.54
N LEU A 123 7.54 -9.74 14.46
CA LEU A 123 8.70 -9.19 15.19
C LEU A 123 9.34 -10.24 16.08
N ALA A 124 8.56 -11.11 16.74
CA ALA A 124 9.08 -12.17 17.60
C ALA A 124 10.06 -13.10 16.85
N GLN A 125 9.77 -13.40 15.58
CA GLN A 125 10.64 -14.21 14.70
C GLN A 125 11.92 -13.46 14.27
N GLY A 126 11.87 -12.12 14.23
CA GLY A 126 12.96 -11.25 13.78
C GLY A 126 13.91 -10.78 14.88
N VAL A 127 13.46 -10.74 16.14
CA VAL A 127 14.22 -10.14 17.26
C VAL A 127 15.62 -10.73 17.41
N GLN A 128 15.77 -12.06 17.32
CA GLN A 128 17.07 -12.70 17.48
C GLN A 128 18.05 -12.28 16.38
N ALA A 129 17.62 -12.29 15.11
CA ALA A 129 18.46 -11.87 13.99
C ALA A 129 18.86 -10.39 14.11
N ALA A 130 17.91 -9.52 14.47
CA ALA A 130 18.16 -8.10 14.70
C ALA A 130 19.19 -7.88 15.83
N GLN A 131 19.10 -8.64 16.93
CA GLN A 131 20.05 -8.59 18.04
C GLN A 131 21.46 -9.05 17.63
N GLN A 132 21.56 -9.98 16.68
CA GLN A 132 22.83 -10.47 16.12
C GLN A 132 23.46 -9.52 15.11
N GLY A 133 22.76 -8.44 14.73
CA GLY A 133 23.29 -7.37 13.89
C GLY A 133 22.72 -7.32 12.49
N ASP A 134 21.74 -8.15 12.16
CA ASP A 134 21.02 -8.07 10.89
C ASP A 134 20.05 -6.87 10.88
N ILE A 135 19.72 -6.39 9.68
CA ILE A 135 18.53 -5.58 9.47
C ILE A 135 17.43 -6.49 8.94
N VAL A 136 16.42 -6.72 9.77
CA VAL A 136 15.29 -7.59 9.47
C VAL A 136 14.20 -6.78 8.78
N MET A 137 13.77 -7.24 7.61
CA MET A 137 12.66 -6.68 6.85
C MET A 137 11.42 -7.51 7.12
N LEU A 138 10.25 -6.87 7.18
CA LEU A 138 8.99 -7.59 7.09
C LEU A 138 8.49 -7.54 5.65
N GLY A 139 8.10 -8.68 5.09
CA GLY A 139 7.63 -8.78 3.72
C GLY A 139 6.31 -9.51 3.61
N VAL A 140 5.52 -9.22 2.58
CA VAL A 140 4.27 -9.95 2.28
C VAL A 140 4.53 -10.92 1.15
N GLN A 141 4.18 -12.19 1.32
CA GLN A 141 4.36 -13.19 0.27
C GLN A 141 3.54 -12.81 -0.97
N THR A 142 4.14 -12.99 -2.15
CA THR A 142 3.48 -12.67 -3.41
C THR A 142 3.88 -13.66 -4.50
N ASP A 143 2.92 -13.97 -5.38
CA ASP A 143 3.15 -14.68 -6.63
C ASP A 143 3.13 -13.72 -7.85
N ARG A 144 3.03 -12.40 -7.62
CA ARG A 144 2.87 -11.38 -8.65
C ARG A 144 4.00 -10.37 -8.67
N ALA A 145 4.26 -9.86 -9.88
CA ALA A 145 5.16 -8.76 -10.10
C ALA A 145 4.39 -7.41 -10.12
N CYS A 146 4.36 -6.70 -9.00
CA CYS A 146 3.94 -5.30 -8.87
C CYS A 146 5.11 -4.30 -8.92
N ARG A 147 5.05 -3.26 -9.78
CA ARG A 147 6.12 -2.25 -9.88
C ARG A 147 6.13 -1.21 -8.75
N SER A 148 5.03 -1.07 -8.01
CA SER A 148 4.93 -0.14 -6.89
C SER A 148 5.60 -0.64 -5.61
N HIS A 149 6.12 -1.87 -5.59
CA HIS A 149 6.76 -2.47 -4.43
C HIS A 149 8.21 -2.91 -4.71
N GLY A 150 9.05 -2.85 -3.68
CA GLY A 150 10.36 -3.51 -3.72
C GLY A 150 10.18 -5.02 -3.53
N TYR A 151 11.18 -5.80 -3.96
CA TYR A 151 11.20 -7.25 -3.84
C TYR A 151 12.31 -7.72 -2.94
N ILE A 152 11.99 -8.78 -2.21
CA ILE A 152 12.91 -9.53 -1.37
C ILE A 152 12.93 -10.96 -1.91
N GLU A 153 14.09 -11.41 -2.38
CA GLU A 153 14.34 -12.81 -2.70
C GLU A 153 14.97 -13.48 -1.48
N CYS A 154 14.35 -14.53 -0.96
CA CYS A 154 14.91 -15.28 0.15
C CYS A 154 16.09 -16.14 -0.32
N ALA A 155 17.10 -16.32 0.52
CA ALA A 155 18.18 -17.28 0.26
C ALA A 155 17.74 -18.73 0.49
N GLN A 156 16.69 -18.92 1.30
CA GLN A 156 16.17 -20.22 1.72
C GLN A 156 14.63 -20.16 1.81
N ARG A 157 13.99 -21.30 2.11
CA ARG A 157 12.55 -21.34 2.32
C ARG A 157 12.19 -20.60 3.61
N LEU A 158 11.11 -19.82 3.58
CA LEU A 158 10.58 -19.15 4.75
C LEU A 158 10.19 -20.16 5.84
N THR A 159 10.34 -19.74 7.09
CA THR A 159 9.93 -20.48 8.28
C THR A 159 9.13 -19.56 9.17
N ALA A 160 8.11 -20.06 9.85
CA ALA A 160 7.31 -19.29 10.81
C ALA A 160 7.99 -19.13 12.19
N GLU A 161 9.26 -19.56 12.32
CA GLU A 161 9.97 -19.57 13.60
C GLU A 161 11.09 -18.53 13.66
N THR A 162 11.76 -18.26 12.52
CA THR A 162 12.95 -17.41 12.47
C THR A 162 13.06 -16.62 11.17
N ALA A 163 13.70 -15.45 11.25
CA ALA A 163 14.06 -14.67 10.08
C ALA A 163 14.94 -15.46 9.09
N THR A 164 14.64 -15.31 7.82
CA THR A 164 15.34 -15.99 6.72
C THR A 164 16.33 -15.03 6.05
N PRO A 165 17.58 -15.43 5.78
CA PRO A 165 18.53 -14.56 5.08
C PRO A 165 18.04 -14.17 3.69
N VAL A 166 18.34 -12.94 3.28
CA VAL A 166 17.95 -12.38 1.98
C VAL A 166 19.08 -12.59 0.98
N SER A 167 18.76 -13.15 -0.20
CA SER A 167 19.73 -13.34 -1.28
C SER A 167 19.84 -12.10 -2.16
N THR A 168 18.69 -11.48 -2.48
CA THR A 168 18.62 -10.30 -3.32
C THR A 168 17.56 -9.34 -2.79
N PHE A 169 17.90 -8.06 -2.70
CA PHE A 169 16.93 -6.98 -2.47
C PHE A 169 16.86 -6.06 -3.70
N LEU A 170 15.67 -5.86 -4.24
CA LEU A 170 15.40 -4.99 -5.39
C LEU A 170 14.40 -3.92 -4.97
N ASP A 171 14.81 -2.66 -4.97
CA ASP A 171 13.88 -1.54 -4.74
C ASP A 171 13.02 -1.23 -5.99
N GLN A 172 11.89 -0.55 -5.79
CA GLN A 172 10.85 -0.18 -6.76
C GLN A 172 11.39 0.41 -8.07
N ARG A 173 12.55 1.09 -8.02
CA ARG A 173 13.16 1.78 -9.17
C ARG A 173 14.27 0.99 -9.86
N SER A 174 14.46 -0.28 -9.53
CA SER A 174 15.54 -1.09 -10.11
C SER A 174 15.26 -1.44 -11.58
N PRO A 175 16.11 -1.06 -12.55
CA PRO A 175 15.92 -1.34 -13.98
C PRO A 175 15.93 -2.83 -14.34
N ALA A 176 16.35 -3.69 -13.40
CA ALA A 176 16.47 -5.14 -13.58
C ALA A 176 15.15 -5.90 -13.46
N PHE A 177 14.00 -5.21 -13.52
CA PHE A 177 12.65 -5.81 -13.48
C PHE A 177 12.36 -6.77 -14.67
N ASP A 178 13.27 -6.89 -15.64
CA ASP A 178 13.18 -7.79 -16.81
C ASP A 178 13.21 -9.30 -16.48
N GLY A 179 13.18 -9.68 -15.21
CA GLY A 179 13.23 -11.08 -14.82
C GLY A 179 12.53 -11.35 -13.51
N TRP A 180 11.20 -11.34 -13.50
CA TRP A 180 10.48 -12.32 -12.69
C TRP A 180 10.92 -13.71 -13.15
N ARG A 181 12.04 -14.17 -12.61
CA ARG A 181 12.50 -15.54 -12.81
C ARG A 181 11.66 -16.41 -11.89
N GLU A 182 11.01 -17.41 -12.45
CA GLU A 182 10.54 -18.56 -11.67
C GLU A 182 11.76 -19.17 -11.01
N GLN A 183 12.05 -18.75 -9.77
CA GLN A 183 13.05 -19.34 -8.92
C GLN A 183 12.34 -20.10 -7.81
N PRO A 184 12.89 -21.21 -7.31
CA PRO A 184 12.30 -21.98 -6.22
C PRO A 184 12.28 -21.24 -4.87
N ALA A 185 12.94 -20.08 -4.75
CA ALA A 185 12.97 -19.27 -3.55
C ALA A 185 11.69 -18.44 -3.38
N ALA A 186 11.22 -18.31 -2.13
CA ALA A 186 10.11 -17.42 -1.81
C ALA A 186 10.46 -15.97 -2.15
N LYS A 187 9.46 -15.24 -2.65
CA LYS A 187 9.55 -13.81 -2.96
C LYS A 187 8.52 -13.06 -2.14
N LEU A 188 8.93 -11.92 -1.61
CA LEU A 188 8.05 -11.07 -0.84
C LEU A 188 8.11 -9.64 -1.36
N TRP A 189 7.00 -8.93 -1.28
CA TRP A 189 6.97 -7.48 -1.40
C TRP A 189 7.54 -6.84 -0.13
N ASN A 190 8.38 -5.84 -0.29
CA ASN A 190 8.90 -5.01 0.79
C ASN A 190 7.81 -4.07 1.31
N THR A 191 7.47 -4.16 2.60
CA THR A 191 6.44 -3.33 3.25
C THR A 191 6.96 -1.97 3.72
N GLY A 192 8.29 -1.80 3.77
CA GLY A 192 8.89 -0.62 4.40
C GLY A 192 9.04 -0.74 5.93
N ILE A 193 8.68 -1.90 6.52
CA ILE A 193 8.85 -2.16 7.96
C ILE A 193 10.18 -2.85 8.22
N TYR A 194 10.98 -2.29 9.13
CA TYR A 194 12.34 -2.74 9.45
C TYR A 194 12.58 -2.84 10.95
N LEU A 195 13.17 -3.96 11.38
CA LEU A 195 13.63 -4.19 12.75
C LEU A 195 15.16 -4.36 12.76
N ALA A 196 15.86 -3.53 13.54
CA ALA A 196 17.31 -3.63 13.67
C ALA A 196 17.79 -3.00 14.98
N ARG A 197 19.03 -3.30 15.39
CA ARG A 197 19.68 -2.51 16.44
C ARG A 197 20.00 -1.10 15.95
N LEU A 198 19.89 -0.13 16.85
CA LEU A 198 20.19 1.27 16.57
C LEU A 198 21.65 1.44 16.11
N ASP A 199 22.60 0.83 16.80
CA ASP A 199 24.02 0.88 16.44
C ASP A 199 24.33 0.26 15.06
N THR A 200 23.69 -0.85 14.71
CA THR A 200 23.74 -1.45 13.37
C THR A 200 23.29 -0.45 12.31
N LEU A 201 22.13 0.21 12.51
CA LEU A 201 21.62 1.21 11.57
C LEU A 201 22.59 2.40 11.44
N LEU A 202 23.11 2.93 12.55
CA LEU A 202 24.10 4.02 12.51
C LEU A 202 25.39 3.62 11.79
N ALA A 203 25.86 2.39 11.99
CA ALA A 203 27.03 1.86 11.29
C ALA A 203 26.78 1.73 9.79
N ALA A 204 25.60 1.25 9.39
CA ALA A 204 25.19 1.16 7.99
C ALA A 204 25.13 2.55 7.33
N TYR A 205 24.51 3.53 7.98
CA TYR A 205 24.53 4.93 7.49
C TYR A 205 25.95 5.50 7.39
N LYS A 206 26.81 5.25 8.38
CA LYS A 206 28.20 5.72 8.35
C LYS A 206 28.98 5.14 7.17
N LYS A 207 28.72 3.88 6.81
CA LYS A 207 29.41 3.18 5.71
C LYS A 207 28.86 3.57 4.34
N HIS A 208 27.53 3.65 4.19
CA HIS A 208 26.87 3.74 2.87
C HIS A 208 26.23 5.11 2.59
N ALA A 209 25.85 5.86 3.62
CA ALA A 209 25.08 7.10 3.52
C ALA A 209 25.67 8.25 4.36
N ALA A 210 27.00 8.32 4.51
CA ALA A 210 27.69 9.30 5.38
C ALA A 210 27.32 10.77 5.05
N ARG A 211 27.04 11.05 3.76
CA ARG A 211 26.61 12.37 3.28
C ARG A 211 25.20 12.76 3.71
N ILE A 212 24.36 11.79 4.09
CA ILE A 212 23.01 12.00 4.64
C ILE A 212 23.09 12.02 6.18
N LEU A 213 23.95 11.17 6.76
CA LEU A 213 24.15 11.07 8.20
C LEU A 213 24.57 12.40 8.84
N MET A 214 25.60 13.06 8.30
CA MET A 214 26.14 14.27 8.94
C MET A 214 25.14 15.45 8.96
N PRO A 215 24.43 15.76 7.86
CA PRO A 215 23.32 16.71 7.89
C PRO A 215 22.22 16.34 8.89
N GLY A 216 21.75 15.08 8.90
CA GLY A 216 20.69 14.64 9.81
C GLY A 216 21.08 14.75 11.29
N LYS A 217 22.30 14.31 11.63
CA LYS A 217 22.88 14.48 12.97
C LYS A 217 22.91 15.94 13.42
N THR A 218 23.34 16.82 12.52
CA THR A 218 23.48 18.25 12.81
C THR A 218 22.11 18.91 12.95
N ALA A 219 21.15 18.50 12.12
CA ALA A 219 19.78 18.99 12.15
C ALA A 219 19.08 18.67 13.48
N VAL A 220 19.32 17.48 14.05
CA VAL A 220 18.85 17.11 15.39
C VAL A 220 19.56 17.93 16.46
N ALA A 221 20.88 18.06 16.40
CA ALA A 221 21.66 18.76 17.43
C ALA A 221 21.38 20.27 17.49
N ARG A 222 20.97 20.89 16.38
CA ARG A 222 20.61 22.30 16.26
C ARG A 222 19.11 22.54 16.21
N GLY A 223 18.31 21.48 16.27
CA GLY A 223 16.86 21.57 16.24
C GLY A 223 16.31 22.27 17.48
N HIS A 224 15.08 22.75 17.35
CA HIS A 224 14.36 23.44 18.41
C HIS A 224 13.41 22.47 19.12
N GLN A 225 13.65 22.23 20.41
CA GLN A 225 12.82 21.36 21.26
C GLN A 225 11.82 22.20 22.07
N VAL A 226 10.54 21.83 22.02
CA VAL A 226 9.49 22.30 22.94
C VAL A 226 8.70 21.09 23.39
N ASP A 227 8.67 20.83 24.70
CA ASP A 227 8.07 19.63 25.28
C ASP A 227 8.53 18.35 24.54
N ASP A 228 7.60 17.57 23.99
CA ASP A 228 7.89 16.34 23.23
C ASP A 228 8.06 16.57 21.73
N ILE A 229 8.11 17.83 21.28
CA ILE A 229 8.26 18.19 19.86
C ILE A 229 9.68 18.66 19.58
N LEU A 230 10.37 17.96 18.67
CA LEU A 230 11.66 18.38 18.12
C LEU A 230 11.47 18.86 16.67
N THR A 231 11.63 20.15 16.44
CA THR A 231 11.68 20.70 15.07
C THR A 231 13.13 20.67 14.57
N LEU A 232 13.39 19.93 13.50
CA LEU A 232 14.73 19.79 12.92
C LEU A 232 15.24 21.12 12.35
N ASP A 233 16.53 21.42 12.52
CA ASP A 233 17.13 22.63 11.94
C ASP A 233 17.04 22.61 10.40
N PRO A 234 16.29 23.56 9.79
CA PRO A 234 16.02 23.50 8.36
C PRO A 234 17.24 23.71 7.47
N GLU A 235 18.21 24.48 7.92
CA GLU A 235 19.39 24.77 7.11
C GLU A 235 20.23 23.50 6.92
N ASN A 236 20.49 22.77 8.00
CA ASN A 236 21.27 21.54 7.92
C ASN A 236 20.46 20.38 7.33
N TYR A 237 19.17 20.25 7.64
CA TYR A 237 18.34 19.17 7.09
C TYR A 237 18.26 19.23 5.56
N ARG A 238 18.08 20.43 4.98
CA ARG A 238 18.02 20.60 3.53
C ARG A 238 19.29 20.17 2.79
N ARG A 239 20.46 20.17 3.45
CA ARG A 239 21.73 19.71 2.88
C ARG A 239 21.78 18.20 2.64
N ALA A 240 20.94 17.42 3.32
CA ALA A 240 20.77 16.00 2.99
C ALA A 240 20.13 15.86 1.61
N ARG A 241 20.76 15.10 0.70
CA ARG A 241 20.15 14.78 -0.60
C ARG A 241 18.91 13.91 -0.37
N GLY A 242 17.82 14.16 -1.12
CA GLY A 242 16.64 13.31 -1.08
C GLY A 242 16.95 11.90 -1.57
N SER A 243 16.61 10.91 -0.75
CA SER A 243 16.73 9.48 -1.04
C SER A 243 15.80 8.71 -0.12
N SER A 244 15.27 7.58 -0.61
CA SER A 244 14.61 6.60 0.24
C SER A 244 15.64 5.88 1.13
N PHE A 245 15.18 5.30 2.23
CA PHE A 245 16.04 4.55 3.17
C PHE A 245 16.63 3.30 2.52
N GLU A 246 15.80 2.60 1.75
CA GLU A 246 16.14 1.41 0.96
C GLU A 246 17.28 1.69 -0.01
N ASN A 247 17.19 2.80 -0.75
CA ASN A 247 18.19 3.22 -1.71
C ASN A 247 19.48 3.69 -1.06
N ALA A 248 19.40 4.43 0.05
CA ALA A 248 20.58 4.97 0.71
C ALA A 248 21.34 3.93 1.54
N VAL A 249 20.64 2.91 2.05
CA VAL A 249 21.18 1.98 3.04
C VAL A 249 20.99 0.52 2.60
N LEU A 250 19.75 0.03 2.51
CA LEU A 250 19.48 -1.41 2.40
C LEU A 250 20.08 -2.05 1.13
N ARG A 251 20.01 -1.38 -0.02
CA ARG A 251 20.57 -1.87 -1.29
C ARG A 251 22.07 -2.17 -1.23
N HIS A 252 22.79 -1.63 -0.25
CA HIS A 252 24.24 -1.76 -0.12
C HIS A 252 24.69 -2.77 0.94
N LEU A 253 23.75 -3.51 1.54
CA LEU A 253 24.01 -4.41 2.65
C LEU A 253 23.86 -5.88 2.24
N ASP A 254 24.77 -6.71 2.76
CA ASP A 254 24.70 -8.16 2.67
C ASP A 254 24.03 -8.79 3.91
N GLY A 255 23.94 -8.05 5.03
CA GLY A 255 23.36 -8.48 6.31
C GLY A 255 21.87 -8.18 6.42
N LEU A 256 21.10 -8.68 5.45
CA LEU A 256 19.65 -8.53 5.41
C LEU A 256 18.98 -9.87 5.68
N SER A 257 17.95 -9.84 6.52
CA SER A 257 17.08 -10.97 6.81
C SER A 257 15.62 -10.55 6.63
N VAL A 258 14.72 -11.50 6.39
CA VAL A 258 13.30 -11.24 6.17
C VAL A 258 12.42 -12.16 7.00
N VAL A 259 11.34 -11.62 7.53
CA VAL A 259 10.22 -12.37 8.11
C VAL A 259 8.98 -12.10 7.27
N GLU A 260 8.18 -13.13 7.07
CA GLU A 260 6.88 -12.99 6.44
C GLU A 260 5.90 -12.32 7.41
N LEU A 261 5.30 -11.23 6.95
CA LEU A 261 4.18 -10.58 7.60
C LEU A 261 2.90 -11.09 6.96
N ASP A 262 2.08 -11.74 7.77
CA ASP A 262 0.68 -11.97 7.42
C ASP A 262 -0.02 -10.61 7.45
N ALA A 263 -0.34 -10.08 6.28
CA ALA A 263 -0.92 -8.76 6.16
C ALA A 263 -2.42 -8.74 6.50
N GLY A 264 -3.05 -9.90 6.71
CA GLY A 264 -4.49 -10.02 6.98
C GLY A 264 -5.39 -9.79 5.76
N TRP A 265 -4.95 -8.97 4.80
CA TRP A 265 -5.69 -8.69 3.57
C TRP A 265 -5.22 -9.61 2.43
N ASP A 266 -6.14 -10.43 1.91
CA ASP A 266 -6.04 -11.00 0.56
C ASP A 266 -6.60 -9.95 -0.42
N GLU A 267 -5.94 -9.69 -1.56
CA GLU A 267 -6.46 -8.82 -2.63
C GLU A 267 -7.90 -9.20 -3.04
N LEU A 268 -8.34 -10.42 -2.73
CA LEU A 268 -9.63 -11.00 -3.06
C LEU A 268 -10.70 -10.95 -1.96
N ASP A 269 -10.37 -10.64 -0.70
CA ASP A 269 -11.28 -10.89 0.43
C ASP A 269 -12.16 -9.70 0.86
N ALA A 270 -11.97 -8.51 0.27
CA ALA A 270 -12.63 -7.32 0.80
C ALA A 270 -14.18 -7.40 0.82
N TRP A 271 -14.84 -8.14 -0.09
CA TRP A 271 -16.30 -8.34 -0.10
C TRP A 271 -16.69 -9.69 -0.72
N GLN A 272 -16.56 -10.79 0.02
CA GLN A 272 -17.27 -12.04 -0.27
C GLN A 272 -18.60 -12.01 0.51
N VAL A 273 -19.68 -11.55 -0.12
CA VAL A 273 -21.02 -11.85 0.40
C VAL A 273 -21.29 -13.30 0.03
N GLU A 274 -21.48 -14.21 1.00
CA GLU A 274 -22.17 -15.47 0.72
C GLU A 274 -23.55 -15.09 0.17
N PRO A 275 -23.84 -15.36 -1.12
CA PRO A 275 -25.08 -14.89 -1.69
C PRO A 275 -26.24 -15.62 -1.02
N GLU A 276 -27.12 -14.88 -0.33
CA GLU A 276 -28.46 -15.37 -0.02
C GLU A 276 -29.20 -15.65 -1.34
N VAL A 277 -29.10 -16.91 -1.78
CA VAL A 277 -29.93 -17.62 -2.76
C VAL A 277 -30.56 -16.72 -3.83
N VAL A 278 -29.74 -16.19 -4.72
CA VAL A 278 -30.16 -15.88 -6.09
C VAL A 278 -29.85 -17.13 -6.90
N SER A 279 -30.89 -17.82 -7.36
CA SER A 279 -30.81 -19.19 -7.87
C SER A 279 -29.60 -19.43 -8.80
N ASP A 280 -28.85 -20.47 -8.47
CA ASP A 280 -27.57 -20.89 -9.03
C ASP A 280 -27.54 -21.06 -10.57
N ALA A 281 -28.68 -20.97 -11.26
CA ALA A 281 -28.79 -21.18 -12.70
C ALA A 281 -28.11 -20.11 -13.57
N VAL A 282 -27.92 -18.87 -13.08
CA VAL A 282 -27.28 -17.79 -13.88
C VAL A 282 -25.76 -17.79 -13.72
N TRP A 283 -25.27 -18.14 -12.53
CA TRP A 283 -23.84 -18.23 -12.22
C TRP A 283 -23.21 -19.56 -12.66
N GLU A 284 -23.89 -20.69 -12.48
CA GLU A 284 -23.43 -21.99 -13.02
C GLU A 284 -23.37 -21.98 -14.55
N ALA A 285 -24.24 -21.22 -15.23
CA ALA A 285 -24.17 -21.04 -16.69
C ALA A 285 -22.96 -20.19 -17.15
N TRP A 286 -22.41 -19.36 -16.27
CA TRP A 286 -21.19 -18.59 -16.52
C TRP A 286 -19.93 -19.46 -16.35
N LEU A 287 -19.92 -20.37 -15.37
CA LEU A 287 -18.80 -21.29 -15.10
C LEU A 287 -18.79 -22.55 -15.98
N SER A 288 -19.96 -23.12 -16.31
CA SER A 288 -20.07 -24.44 -16.98
C SER A 288 -20.20 -24.40 -18.50
N GLY A 289 -20.07 -23.22 -19.12
CA GLY A 289 -20.17 -23.00 -20.56
C GLY A 289 -19.02 -23.61 -21.38
N SER A 290 -18.89 -24.92 -21.38
CA SER A 290 -18.12 -25.69 -22.35
C SER A 290 -18.79 -25.60 -23.73
N VAL A 291 -18.48 -24.54 -24.48
CA VAL A 291 -18.53 -24.63 -25.94
C VAL A 291 -17.21 -25.27 -26.37
N SER A 292 -17.30 -26.48 -26.90
CA SER A 292 -16.24 -27.19 -27.60
C SER A 292 -15.45 -26.23 -28.49
N GLY A 293 -14.24 -25.88 -28.07
CA GLY A 293 -13.35 -24.93 -28.74
C GLY A 293 -12.49 -24.20 -27.71
N GLU A 294 -11.35 -24.80 -27.36
CA GLU A 294 -10.19 -24.18 -26.68
C GLU A 294 -10.48 -22.94 -25.80
N ALA A 295 -10.66 -23.16 -24.50
CA ALA A 295 -10.50 -22.12 -23.48
C ALA A 295 -9.02 -21.70 -23.39
N GLY A 296 -8.56 -20.95 -24.41
CA GLY A 296 -7.18 -20.54 -24.62
C GLY A 296 -6.98 -19.02 -24.75
N TRP A 297 -7.86 -18.19 -24.22
CA TRP A 297 -7.83 -16.75 -24.49
C TRP A 297 -6.93 -15.94 -23.54
N CYS A 298 -6.60 -16.46 -22.35
CA CYS A 298 -5.49 -15.94 -21.55
C CYS A 298 -4.10 -16.39 -22.07
N LYS A 299 -4.04 -17.28 -23.09
CA LYS A 299 -2.78 -17.58 -23.82
C LYS A 299 -2.51 -16.59 -24.96
N THR A 300 -3.43 -15.65 -25.21
CA THR A 300 -3.29 -14.62 -26.25
C THR A 300 -3.44 -13.20 -25.70
N LEU A 301 -2.85 -12.90 -24.54
CA LEU A 301 -2.07 -11.65 -24.53
C LEU A 301 -1.00 -11.80 -25.62
N PRO A 302 -0.62 -10.77 -26.38
CA PRO A 302 0.43 -10.89 -27.39
C PRO A 302 1.79 -11.16 -26.74
N HIS A 303 1.99 -12.38 -26.25
CA HIS A 303 3.25 -13.03 -26.03
C HIS A 303 3.87 -13.26 -27.42
N ARG A 304 4.62 -12.27 -27.90
CA ARG A 304 5.80 -12.64 -28.68
C ARG A 304 6.83 -13.27 -27.73
N ARG A 305 6.61 -14.56 -27.45
CA ARG A 305 7.56 -15.70 -27.41
C ARG A 305 7.44 -16.63 -26.18
N ARG A 306 7.01 -17.85 -26.53
CA ARG A 306 7.30 -19.20 -25.98
C ARG A 306 6.73 -19.60 -24.63
N ALA A 307 5.67 -20.41 -24.71
CA ALA A 307 5.18 -21.32 -23.67
C ALA A 307 6.15 -22.49 -23.41
N PRO A 308 6.17 -23.02 -22.17
CA PRO A 308 6.40 -24.43 -21.93
C PRO A 308 5.20 -25.15 -21.29
N ALA A 309 5.25 -26.48 -21.43
CA ALA A 309 4.21 -27.48 -21.27
C ALA A 309 3.55 -27.62 -19.87
N GLU A 310 2.28 -28.05 -19.95
CA GLU A 310 1.48 -28.86 -19.02
C GLU A 310 1.97 -29.02 -17.56
N ARG A 311 1.27 -28.34 -16.64
CA ARG A 311 1.29 -28.57 -15.18
C ARG A 311 0.25 -29.63 -14.77
N PRO A 312 0.53 -30.52 -13.81
CA PRO A 312 -0.48 -31.33 -13.16
C PRO A 312 -1.19 -30.56 -12.03
N ALA A 313 -2.46 -30.91 -11.82
CA ALA A 313 -3.39 -30.26 -10.91
C ALA A 313 -2.96 -30.33 -9.44
N THR A 314 -2.77 -29.17 -8.83
CA THR A 314 -2.92 -28.94 -7.38
C THR A 314 -3.71 -27.65 -7.21
N THR A 315 -4.65 -27.69 -6.27
CA THR A 315 -5.74 -26.73 -6.02
C THR A 315 -5.25 -25.28 -5.99
N MET A 316 -5.41 -24.61 -7.13
CA MET A 316 -5.25 -23.18 -7.33
C MET A 316 -6.61 -22.56 -6.99
N ARG A 317 -6.67 -21.70 -5.96
CA ARG A 317 -7.87 -20.91 -5.70
C ARG A 317 -7.91 -19.83 -6.79
N GLU A 318 -8.76 -20.03 -7.79
CA GLU A 318 -8.81 -19.21 -9.01
C GLU A 318 -9.23 -17.76 -8.66
N SER A 319 -8.31 -16.81 -8.84
CA SER A 319 -8.58 -15.37 -8.82
C SER A 319 -9.62 -15.05 -9.91
N SER A 320 -10.67 -14.27 -9.61
CA SER A 320 -11.67 -13.93 -10.62
C SER A 320 -11.05 -13.09 -11.75
N ASP A 321 -11.49 -13.32 -12.99
CA ASP A 321 -10.97 -12.62 -14.18
C ASP A 321 -11.04 -11.08 -14.05
N ALA A 322 -12.03 -10.56 -13.32
CA ALA A 322 -12.21 -9.12 -13.10
C ALA A 322 -11.11 -8.50 -12.22
N ALA A 323 -10.70 -9.17 -11.13
CA ALA A 323 -9.63 -8.68 -10.26
C ALA A 323 -8.27 -8.66 -10.98
N THR A 324 -8.01 -9.70 -11.78
CA THR A 324 -6.79 -9.78 -12.60
C THR A 324 -6.76 -8.66 -13.66
N LEU A 325 -7.88 -8.39 -14.32
CA LEU A 325 -7.98 -7.27 -15.27
C LEU A 325 -7.80 -5.91 -14.60
N ALA A 326 -8.43 -5.69 -13.44
CA ALA A 326 -8.32 -4.42 -12.71
C ALA A 326 -6.88 -4.13 -12.27
N SER A 327 -6.17 -5.14 -11.77
CA SER A 327 -4.74 -5.06 -11.43
C SER A 327 -3.90 -4.68 -12.67
N TRP A 328 -4.13 -5.34 -13.81
CA TRP A 328 -3.39 -5.05 -15.05
C TRP A 328 -3.59 -3.61 -15.54
N TYR A 329 -4.82 -3.10 -15.58
CA TYR A 329 -5.08 -1.71 -16.01
C TYR A 329 -4.53 -0.68 -15.03
N SER A 330 -4.58 -0.97 -13.73
CA SER A 330 -3.97 -0.14 -12.69
C SER A 330 -2.46 0.03 -12.91
N ASP A 331 -1.75 -1.06 -13.22
CA ASP A 331 -0.31 -1.03 -13.51
C ASP A 331 0.01 -0.23 -14.79
N GLN A 332 -0.80 -0.37 -15.83
CA GLN A 332 -0.61 0.36 -17.10
C GLN A 332 -0.80 1.87 -16.96
N LEU A 333 -1.81 2.31 -16.22
CA LEU A 333 -2.04 3.73 -15.94
C LEU A 333 -0.86 4.35 -15.17
N ARG A 334 -0.26 3.60 -14.23
CA ARG A 334 0.91 4.05 -13.46
C ARG A 334 2.15 4.21 -14.32
N ASP A 335 2.33 3.35 -15.32
CA ASP A 335 3.44 3.41 -16.27
C ASP A 335 3.33 4.58 -17.28
N GLY A 336 2.27 5.39 -17.19
CA GLY A 336 2.02 6.49 -18.13
C GLY A 336 1.62 6.01 -19.52
N ALA A 337 1.23 4.75 -19.66
CA ALA A 337 0.69 4.21 -20.91
C ALA A 337 -0.75 4.68 -21.06
N SER A 338 -1.05 5.45 -22.12
CA SER A 338 -2.45 5.64 -22.53
C SER A 338 -3.00 4.31 -23.03
N PRO A 339 -4.09 3.77 -22.44
CA PRO A 339 -4.75 2.60 -22.99
C PRO A 339 -5.15 2.89 -24.44
N ALA A 340 -4.72 2.02 -25.35
CA ALA A 340 -4.93 2.23 -26.77
C ALA A 340 -6.35 1.82 -27.19
N ALA A 341 -7.05 2.80 -27.77
CA ALA A 341 -8.26 2.73 -28.61
C ALA A 341 -9.64 2.80 -27.93
N ALA A 342 -10.39 3.83 -28.35
CA ALA A 342 -11.79 4.16 -28.09
C ALA A 342 -12.13 4.79 -26.71
N SER A 343 -11.37 5.80 -26.30
CA SER A 343 -11.70 6.67 -25.17
C SER A 343 -13.00 7.44 -25.43
N GLN A 344 -14.14 6.89 -25.00
CA GLN A 344 -15.31 7.72 -24.68
C GLN A 344 -15.10 8.23 -23.26
N SER A 345 -15.12 9.55 -23.13
CA SER A 345 -14.80 10.24 -21.90
C SER A 345 -16.01 11.09 -21.51
N THR A 346 -16.52 10.88 -20.30
CA THR A 346 -17.71 11.56 -19.78
C THR A 346 -17.33 12.34 -18.55
N THR A 347 -17.60 13.64 -18.55
CA THR A 347 -17.36 14.51 -17.40
C THR A 347 -18.66 14.69 -16.64
N GLU A 348 -18.60 14.44 -15.33
CA GLU A 348 -19.73 14.49 -14.40
C GLU A 348 -19.43 15.47 -13.27
N THR A 349 -20.44 15.75 -12.45
CA THR A 349 -20.30 16.67 -11.30
C THR A 349 -19.33 16.15 -10.23
N TRP A 350 -19.21 14.83 -10.10
CA TRP A 350 -18.29 14.18 -9.16
C TRP A 350 -16.87 13.99 -9.73
N GLY A 351 -16.66 14.21 -11.03
CA GLY A 351 -15.37 13.99 -11.69
C GLY A 351 -15.49 13.51 -13.13
N HIS A 352 -14.77 12.45 -13.48
CA HIS A 352 -14.68 11.99 -14.86
C HIS A 352 -14.58 10.47 -14.98
N SER A 353 -15.15 9.90 -16.03
CA SER A 353 -14.99 8.50 -16.39
C SER A 353 -14.49 8.34 -17.83
N GLU A 354 -13.47 7.51 -18.03
CA GLU A 354 -12.95 7.12 -19.33
C GLU A 354 -13.12 5.61 -19.53
N THR A 355 -13.68 5.18 -20.66
CA THR A 355 -13.70 3.76 -21.02
C THR A 355 -12.36 3.33 -21.60
N LEU A 356 -11.69 2.40 -20.95
CA LEU A 356 -10.38 1.89 -21.37
C LEU A 356 -10.51 0.68 -22.30
N ASP A 357 -11.54 -0.15 -22.10
CA ASP A 357 -11.78 -1.37 -22.88
C ASP A 357 -13.25 -1.79 -22.82
N MET A 358 -13.73 -2.37 -23.92
CA MET A 358 -15.07 -2.95 -24.05
C MET A 358 -14.98 -4.30 -24.74
N GLY A 359 -15.04 -5.37 -23.95
CA GLY A 359 -15.15 -6.74 -24.45
C GLY A 359 -16.60 -7.16 -24.67
N ALA A 360 -16.77 -8.38 -25.18
CA ALA A 360 -18.09 -8.97 -25.36
C ALA A 360 -18.84 -9.22 -24.02
N GLN A 361 -18.09 -9.33 -22.92
CA GLN A 361 -18.62 -9.70 -21.60
C GLN A 361 -18.28 -8.71 -20.49
N HIS A 362 -17.38 -7.75 -20.74
CA HIS A 362 -16.92 -6.80 -19.73
C HIS A 362 -16.73 -5.39 -20.32
N ILE A 363 -16.71 -4.40 -19.44
CA ILE A 363 -16.34 -3.03 -19.72
C ILE A 363 -15.38 -2.59 -18.62
N VAL A 364 -14.24 -2.02 -19.02
CA VAL A 364 -13.26 -1.44 -18.10
C VAL A 364 -13.32 0.07 -18.20
N LYS A 365 -13.44 0.74 -17.05
CA LYS A 365 -13.37 2.20 -16.97
C LYS A 365 -12.32 2.65 -15.98
N HIS A 366 -11.67 3.76 -16.30
CA HIS A 366 -10.95 4.58 -15.35
C HIS A 366 -11.89 5.64 -14.82
N LEU A 367 -12.13 5.66 -13.51
CA LEU A 367 -12.91 6.69 -12.85
C LEU A 367 -11.94 7.59 -12.08
N THR A 368 -12.15 8.89 -12.21
CA THR A 368 -11.44 9.92 -11.45
C THR A 368 -12.47 10.70 -10.65
N VAL A 369 -12.58 10.42 -9.36
CA VAL A 369 -13.51 11.11 -8.44
C VAL A 369 -12.76 12.27 -7.80
N LEU A 370 -13.26 13.49 -7.94
CA LEU A 370 -12.59 14.68 -7.41
C LEU A 370 -12.61 14.70 -5.87
N PRO A 371 -11.64 15.37 -5.22
CA PRO A 371 -11.61 15.48 -3.76
C PRO A 371 -12.92 16.01 -3.17
N GLY A 372 -13.40 15.36 -2.11
CA GLY A 372 -14.65 15.70 -1.44
C GLY A 372 -15.92 15.42 -2.25
N GLN A 373 -15.80 14.78 -3.41
CA GLN A 373 -16.94 14.36 -4.22
C GLN A 373 -17.30 12.89 -3.98
N SER A 374 -18.54 12.58 -4.32
CA SER A 374 -19.14 11.26 -4.16
C SER A 374 -19.51 10.70 -5.52
N LEU A 375 -19.07 9.48 -5.80
CA LEU A 375 -19.55 8.68 -6.92
C LEU A 375 -20.82 7.92 -6.47
N PRO A 376 -22.02 8.32 -6.92
CA PRO A 376 -23.25 7.62 -6.58
C PRO A 376 -23.31 6.30 -7.35
N LEU A 377 -23.52 5.20 -6.63
CA LEU A 377 -23.51 3.83 -7.17
C LEU A 377 -24.90 3.20 -7.17
N SER A 378 -25.95 4.00 -7.26
CA SER A 378 -27.37 3.57 -7.23
C SER A 378 -27.76 2.52 -8.29
N VAL A 379 -26.86 2.17 -9.20
CA VAL A 379 -27.04 1.16 -10.26
C VAL A 379 -25.83 0.21 -10.38
N ALA A 380 -24.95 0.14 -9.37
CA ALA A 380 -23.86 -0.82 -9.35
C ALA A 380 -24.42 -2.23 -9.55
N THR A 381 -23.97 -2.89 -10.62
CA THR A 381 -24.45 -4.23 -10.94
C THR A 381 -23.67 -5.24 -10.11
N LEU A 382 -24.36 -6.27 -9.62
CA LEU A 382 -23.73 -7.40 -8.94
C LEU A 382 -22.53 -7.90 -9.76
N GLY A 383 -21.38 -8.06 -9.11
CA GLY A 383 -20.14 -8.48 -9.75
C GLY A 383 -19.31 -7.35 -10.39
N THR A 384 -19.68 -6.08 -10.19
CA THR A 384 -18.79 -4.96 -10.54
C THR A 384 -17.62 -4.94 -9.58
N HIS A 385 -16.40 -4.90 -10.11
CA HIS A 385 -15.16 -4.86 -9.32
C HIS A 385 -14.53 -3.48 -9.46
N TRP A 386 -14.11 -2.87 -8.35
CA TRP A 386 -13.31 -1.67 -8.37
C TRP A 386 -11.96 -1.93 -7.72
N ARG A 387 -10.90 -1.35 -8.27
CA ARG A 387 -9.58 -1.29 -7.64
C ARG A 387 -9.16 0.15 -7.49
N VAL A 388 -8.69 0.52 -6.30
CA VAL A 388 -8.12 1.85 -6.05
C VAL A 388 -6.71 1.90 -6.61
N VAL A 389 -6.54 2.64 -7.70
CA VAL A 389 -5.24 2.90 -8.32
C VAL A 389 -4.46 3.90 -7.47
N GLU A 390 -5.14 4.94 -7.00
CA GLU A 390 -4.58 6.04 -6.23
C GLU A 390 -5.67 6.73 -5.39
N GLY A 391 -5.32 7.13 -4.16
CA GLY A 391 -6.22 7.79 -3.22
C GLY A 391 -6.85 6.83 -2.22
N SER A 392 -7.92 7.29 -1.57
CA SER A 392 -8.73 6.53 -0.61
C SER A 392 -10.20 6.72 -0.93
N ALA A 393 -10.93 5.63 -0.84
CA ALA A 393 -12.36 5.53 -1.07
C ALA A 393 -13.05 5.19 0.24
N MET A 394 -13.90 6.07 0.76
CA MET A 394 -14.86 5.70 1.79
C MET A 394 -16.08 5.11 1.11
N ILE A 395 -16.51 3.94 1.54
CA ILE A 395 -17.58 3.20 0.89
C ILE A 395 -18.71 3.03 1.87
N ALA A 396 -19.88 3.50 1.46
CA ALA A 396 -21.12 3.36 2.22
C ALA A 396 -22.01 2.29 1.57
N SER A 397 -22.38 1.28 2.35
CA SER A 397 -23.49 0.36 2.07
C SER A 397 -24.60 0.56 3.10
N GLN A 398 -25.77 -0.08 2.91
CA GLN A 398 -26.88 0.01 3.86
C GLN A 398 -26.51 -0.36 5.31
N GLU A 399 -25.55 -1.27 5.49
CA GLU A 399 -25.22 -1.85 6.80
C GLU A 399 -23.84 -1.44 7.31
N ARG A 400 -22.94 -0.94 6.45
CA ARG A 400 -21.54 -0.70 6.83
C ARG A 400 -20.95 0.49 6.08
N VAL A 401 -20.10 1.23 6.79
CA VAL A 401 -19.16 2.18 6.19
C VAL A 401 -17.75 1.64 6.41
N GLN A 402 -16.93 1.66 5.38
CA GLN A 402 -15.53 1.20 5.43
C GLN A 402 -14.65 2.11 4.59
N MET A 403 -13.34 2.04 4.83
CA MET A 403 -12.34 2.66 3.97
C MET A 403 -11.68 1.62 3.08
N VAL A 404 -11.41 1.98 1.83
CA VAL A 404 -10.64 1.19 0.86
C VAL A 404 -9.56 2.10 0.29
N TRP A 405 -8.31 1.64 0.33
CA TRP A 405 -7.16 2.47 -0.02
C TRP A 405 -6.44 1.96 -1.27
N ARG A 406 -5.39 2.67 -1.69
CA ARG A 406 -4.51 2.27 -2.80
C ARG A 406 -4.19 0.77 -2.79
N ASP A 407 -4.25 0.17 -3.98
CA ASP A 407 -4.02 -1.25 -4.26
C ASP A 407 -5.03 -2.22 -3.66
N GLN A 408 -6.00 -1.74 -2.88
CA GLN A 408 -7.12 -2.56 -2.45
C GLN A 408 -8.24 -2.53 -3.48
N SER A 409 -8.98 -3.62 -3.49
CA SER A 409 -10.09 -3.87 -4.37
C SER A 409 -11.38 -4.02 -3.59
N LEU A 410 -12.50 -3.80 -4.26
CA LEU A 410 -13.83 -4.15 -3.77
C LEU A 410 -14.65 -4.78 -4.88
N THR A 411 -15.57 -5.67 -4.52
CA THR A 411 -16.52 -6.23 -5.47
C THR A 411 -17.93 -5.97 -4.96
N SER A 412 -18.81 -5.44 -5.80
CA SER A 412 -20.23 -5.30 -5.46
C SER A 412 -20.84 -6.70 -5.33
N GLY A 413 -21.07 -7.12 -4.09
CA GLY A 413 -21.96 -8.22 -3.72
C GLY A 413 -23.42 -7.80 -3.57
N GLY A 414 -23.75 -6.52 -3.83
CA GLY A 414 -25.06 -5.92 -3.58
C GLY A 414 -25.04 -4.39 -3.57
N GLU A 415 -25.94 -3.77 -2.80
CA GLU A 415 -26.19 -2.32 -2.75
C GLU A 415 -25.05 -1.50 -2.09
N ILE A 416 -23.93 -1.37 -2.79
CA ILE A 416 -23.00 -0.28 -2.54
C ILE A 416 -23.72 1.00 -2.98
N GLN A 417 -23.94 1.91 -2.04
CA GLN A 417 -24.71 3.13 -2.30
C GLN A 417 -23.83 4.23 -2.88
N GLN A 418 -22.60 4.34 -2.35
CA GLN A 418 -21.73 5.48 -2.63
C GLN A 418 -20.26 5.11 -2.43
N ILE A 419 -19.40 5.63 -3.31
CA ILE A 419 -17.96 5.73 -3.08
C ILE A 419 -17.61 7.20 -2.93
N ASP A 420 -17.13 7.58 -1.75
CA ASP A 420 -16.72 8.92 -1.40
C ASP A 420 -15.20 9.06 -1.51
N ASN A 421 -14.75 10.08 -2.22
CA ASN A 421 -13.37 10.50 -2.15
C ASN A 421 -13.20 11.43 -0.94
N ILE A 422 -12.88 10.85 0.21
CA ILE A 422 -12.55 11.61 1.43
C ILE A 422 -11.12 12.15 1.41
N GLY A 423 -10.32 11.68 0.45
CA GLY A 423 -8.94 12.06 0.31
C GLY A 423 -8.77 13.37 -0.44
N ILE A 424 -7.52 13.79 -0.47
CA ILE A 424 -7.16 15.10 -0.98
C ILE A 424 -6.78 15.09 -2.46
N ARG A 425 -6.47 13.93 -3.02
CA ARG A 425 -6.20 13.79 -4.45
C ARG A 425 -7.41 13.26 -5.17
N PRO A 426 -7.51 13.47 -6.50
CA PRO A 426 -8.45 12.70 -7.29
C PRO A 426 -8.27 11.21 -6.97
N LEU A 427 -9.36 10.57 -6.55
CA LEU A 427 -9.43 9.15 -6.32
C LEU A 427 -9.52 8.50 -7.70
N HIS A 428 -8.51 7.70 -8.04
CA HIS A 428 -8.44 6.97 -9.29
C HIS A 428 -8.86 5.52 -9.05
N LEU A 429 -9.91 5.09 -9.73
CA LEU A 429 -10.45 3.73 -9.66
C LEU A 429 -10.39 3.08 -11.03
N ILE A 430 -10.05 1.80 -11.08
CA ILE A 430 -10.42 0.94 -12.20
C ILE A 430 -11.71 0.24 -11.87
N GLU A 431 -12.76 0.46 -12.66
CA GLU A 431 -14.01 -0.29 -12.63
C GLU A 431 -13.97 -1.37 -13.71
N VAL A 432 -14.23 -2.62 -13.34
CA VAL A 432 -14.48 -3.75 -14.25
C VAL A 432 -15.90 -4.22 -14.02
N ALA A 433 -16.78 -3.94 -14.99
CA ALA A 433 -18.20 -4.25 -14.91
C ALA A 433 -18.63 -5.22 -16.03
N PRO A 434 -19.67 -6.05 -15.83
CA PRO A 434 -20.20 -6.90 -16.91
C PRO A 434 -20.78 -6.08 -18.07
N ALA A 435 -20.68 -6.57 -19.32
CA ALA A 435 -21.15 -5.82 -20.51
C ALA A 435 -22.68 -5.72 -20.63
N ARG A 436 -23.45 -6.60 -19.98
CA ARG A 436 -24.92 -6.51 -19.94
C ARG A 436 -25.43 -5.33 -19.08
N SER A 437 -24.57 -4.75 -18.26
CA SER A 437 -24.89 -3.78 -17.21
C SER A 437 -25.25 -2.39 -17.72
N ILE A 438 -24.82 -2.00 -18.92
CA ILE A 438 -25.09 -0.64 -19.45
C ILE A 438 -26.38 -0.58 -20.27
N ARG A 439 -26.76 -1.66 -20.97
CA ARG A 439 -27.97 -1.68 -21.83
C ARG A 439 -29.30 -1.57 -21.06
N MET A 440 -29.33 -1.84 -19.75
CA MET A 440 -30.53 -1.64 -18.93
C MET A 440 -30.69 -0.20 -18.43
N ALA A 441 -29.59 0.51 -18.16
CA ALA A 441 -29.63 1.91 -17.73
C ALA A 441 -30.10 2.82 -18.88
N GLU A 442 -29.62 2.60 -20.11
CA GLU A 442 -30.06 3.36 -21.29
C GLU A 442 -31.53 3.09 -21.66
N ARG A 443 -32.04 1.87 -21.39
CA ARG A 443 -33.46 1.55 -21.63
C ARG A 443 -34.43 2.22 -20.65
N ARG A 444 -34.02 2.46 -19.40
CA ARG A 444 -34.88 3.14 -18.40
C ARG A 444 -34.99 4.65 -18.64
N VAL A 445 -33.95 5.29 -19.20
CA VAL A 445 -34.00 6.71 -19.59
C VAL A 445 -34.94 6.91 -20.79
N LEU A 446 -35.04 5.92 -21.69
CA LEU A 446 -35.93 5.98 -22.85
C LEU A 446 -37.37 5.50 -22.57
N SER A 447 -37.64 4.82 -21.46
CA SER A 447 -38.99 4.38 -21.07
C SER A 447 -39.72 5.35 -20.13
N GLY A 448 -39.11 6.50 -19.81
CA GLY A 448 -39.69 7.55 -18.95
C GLY A 448 -40.50 8.62 -19.70
N VAL A 449 -41.04 8.31 -20.88
CA VAL A 449 -42.06 9.13 -21.56
C VAL A 449 -43.24 8.24 -21.94
N ALA A 450 -44.17 8.10 -21.00
CA ALA A 450 -45.63 8.05 -21.20
C ALA A 450 -46.31 7.99 -19.83
#